data_AF-A0A6C0EJ97-F1
#
_entry.id   AF-A0A6C0EJ97-F1
#
_cell.length_a   1.000
_cell.length_b   1.000
_cell.length_c   1.000
_cell.angle_alpha   90.00
_cell.angle_beta   90.00
_cell.angle_gamma   90.00
#
_symmetry.space_group_name_H-M   'P 1'
#
loop_
_entity.id
_entity.type
_entity.pdbx_description
1 polymer ?
#
loop_
_entity_poly.entity_id
_entity_poly.type
_entity_poly.pdbx_seq_one_letter_code
_entity_poly.pdbx_strand_id
1 'polypeptide(L)'
;MYDTIPKEFLIQDGKKLIDFKIKTFNGYKKSEIVSELEKNILSGNIEKSILWLTELHCSGYITLISNKLLLFYLKHINKANLNIIPILLRFITQVKHKIKNNDPLSLRNDQFLRNNFHNIICILTFSPKYKLIKLPAIKPEFFNMKNNENRILSPNLDGINPFIKNADDKNIIIPLAEILENIKNPGLSKSIENAVFWLNWILIYEKNFHNGYIMCTTRTQTDVNSKFSNDFTWILWDIFFKYSDNPYLPDLFTLYKDDFKKANKRQKIDIILMALLIIIDPLPKIKDTELISPEHYRTKTKITANINYQYLDISNNRASDQSKLYNNNLKKLYSPLFSTEKFPNNNIDIVLEKYDKKKPKEKNEKKEKNIDIDKIYNDVDKVRLIKPIIKNDLNRVEYKEQPVKQKEHPYKHKEPQKKTTPFIFKPKFSINKEIANFEINTNC
;
A
#
# COMPACT_ATOMS: atom_id res chain seq x y z
N MET A 1 20.45 -5.10 20.13
CA MET A 1 20.74 -6.18 19.17
C MET A 1 21.91 -5.69 18.33
N TYR A 2 22.92 -6.50 18.03
CA TYR A 2 24.04 -6.06 17.21
C TYR A 2 23.53 -5.78 15.79
N ASP A 3 23.32 -4.51 15.44
CA ASP A 3 22.84 -4.08 14.12
C ASP A 3 23.96 -4.11 13.05
N THR A 4 25.15 -4.57 13.43
CA THR A 4 26.33 -4.61 12.58
C THR A 4 26.51 -5.98 11.95
N ILE A 5 26.63 -6.02 10.63
CA ILE A 5 26.96 -7.23 9.88
C ILE A 5 28.44 -7.59 10.14
N PRO A 6 28.76 -8.85 10.49
CA PRO A 6 30.16 -9.28 10.60
C PRO A 6 30.90 -9.10 9.27
N LYS A 7 32.20 -8.80 9.33
CA LYS A 7 32.99 -8.38 8.16
C LYS A 7 32.98 -9.41 7.04
N GLU A 8 32.96 -10.69 7.38
CA GLU A 8 32.92 -11.83 6.47
C GLU A 8 31.62 -11.93 5.65
N PHE A 9 30.54 -11.26 6.07
CA PHE A 9 29.25 -11.25 5.37
C PHE A 9 28.97 -9.92 4.64
N LEU A 10 29.97 -9.02 4.59
CA LEU A 10 29.87 -7.78 3.84
C LEU A 10 30.05 -8.05 2.35
N ILE A 11 29.12 -7.54 1.54
CA ILE A 11 29.25 -7.57 0.09
C ILE A 11 30.16 -6.43 -0.35
N GLN A 12 31.36 -6.80 -0.76
CA GLN A 12 32.32 -5.92 -1.42
C GLN A 12 32.24 -6.14 -2.93
N ASP A 13 31.78 -5.13 -3.65
CA ASP A 13 31.57 -5.18 -5.09
C ASP A 13 31.69 -3.76 -5.65
N GLY A 14 32.52 -3.61 -6.70
CA GLY A 14 32.92 -2.33 -7.28
C GLY A 14 31.99 -1.80 -8.37
N LYS A 15 30.94 -2.56 -8.73
CA LYS A 15 29.91 -2.12 -9.69
C LYS A 15 29.15 -0.91 -9.16
N LYS A 16 28.78 -0.02 -10.07
CA LYS A 16 28.00 1.19 -9.80
C LYS A 16 26.52 0.93 -10.07
N LEU A 17 25.65 1.81 -9.58
CA LEU A 17 24.20 1.71 -9.80
C LEU A 17 23.80 1.61 -11.28
N ILE A 18 24.59 2.21 -12.17
CA ILE A 18 24.32 2.18 -13.61
C ILE A 18 24.45 0.77 -14.20
N ASP A 19 25.32 -0.06 -13.63
CA ASP A 19 25.56 -1.45 -14.07
C ASP A 19 24.33 -2.32 -13.76
N PHE A 20 23.56 -1.94 -12.74
CA PHE A 20 22.33 -2.60 -12.36
C PHE A 20 21.09 -2.01 -13.04
N LYS A 21 21.21 -1.22 -14.11
CA LYS A 21 20.00 -0.65 -14.76
C LYS A 21 19.09 -1.73 -15.33
N ILE A 22 19.67 -2.74 -15.96
CA ILE A 22 18.97 -3.81 -16.71
C ILE A 22 19.20 -5.19 -16.10
N LYS A 23 20.36 -5.41 -15.47
CA LYS A 23 20.78 -6.70 -14.94
C LYS A 23 20.91 -6.67 -13.42
N THR A 24 20.71 -7.83 -12.79
CA THR A 24 20.88 -8.02 -11.35
C THR A 24 22.35 -8.26 -10.99
N PHE A 25 22.62 -8.49 -9.70
CA PHE A 25 23.94 -8.68 -9.11
C PHE A 25 24.77 -9.76 -9.83
N ASN A 26 24.16 -10.91 -10.11
CA ASN A 26 24.74 -12.04 -10.83
C ASN A 26 24.42 -12.06 -12.33
N GLY A 27 23.94 -10.93 -12.88
CA GLY A 27 23.82 -10.74 -14.33
C GLY A 27 22.49 -11.18 -14.96
N TYR A 28 21.53 -11.65 -14.17
CA TYR A 28 20.19 -11.99 -14.66
C TYR A 28 19.42 -10.75 -15.12
N LYS A 29 18.45 -10.92 -16.02
CA LYS A 29 17.60 -9.81 -16.45
C LYS A 29 16.67 -9.40 -15.30
N LYS A 30 16.71 -8.12 -14.93
CA LYS A 30 15.92 -7.55 -13.82
C LYS A 30 14.43 -7.88 -13.90
N SER A 31 13.82 -7.76 -15.09
CA SER A 31 12.39 -8.00 -15.27
C SER A 31 12.00 -9.46 -15.01
N GLU A 32 12.88 -10.41 -15.37
CA GLU A 32 12.65 -11.84 -15.19
C GLU A 32 12.71 -12.20 -13.71
N ILE A 33 13.73 -11.71 -12.99
CA ILE A 33 13.86 -11.97 -11.55
C ILE A 33 12.71 -11.37 -10.74
N VAL A 34 12.23 -10.18 -11.12
CA VAL A 34 11.02 -9.60 -10.49
C VAL A 34 9.79 -10.49 -10.72
N SER A 35 9.60 -11.00 -11.94
CA SER A 35 8.49 -11.89 -12.26
C SER A 35 8.61 -13.24 -11.54
N GLU A 36 9.81 -13.79 -11.44
CA GLU A 36 10.05 -15.07 -10.79
C GLU A 36 9.91 -14.94 -9.26
N LEU A 37 10.30 -13.81 -8.66
CA LEU A 37 10.01 -13.49 -7.26
C LEU A 37 8.50 -13.49 -7.01
N GLU A 38 7.72 -12.72 -7.77
CA GLU A 38 6.26 -12.67 -7.62
C GLU A 38 5.61 -14.05 -7.77
N LYS A 39 6.04 -14.84 -8.76
CA LYS A 39 5.56 -16.21 -8.98
C LYS A 39 5.85 -17.14 -7.80
N ASN A 40 7.05 -17.08 -7.22
CA ASN A 40 7.43 -17.96 -6.11
C ASN A 40 6.74 -17.56 -4.79
N ILE A 41 6.51 -16.25 -4.55
CA ILE A 41 5.69 -15.82 -3.41
C ILE A 41 4.24 -16.32 -3.59
N LEU A 42 3.70 -16.24 -4.80
CA LEU A 42 2.34 -16.68 -5.10
C LEU A 42 2.16 -18.19 -4.92
N SER A 43 3.12 -19.00 -5.34
CA SER A 43 3.09 -20.47 -5.22
C SER A 43 3.44 -20.98 -3.82
N GLY A 44 3.86 -20.11 -2.90
CA GLY A 44 4.31 -20.52 -1.56
C GLY A 44 5.75 -21.04 -1.49
N ASN A 45 6.52 -20.95 -2.58
CA ASN A 45 7.92 -21.38 -2.60
C ASN A 45 8.80 -20.35 -1.88
N ILE A 46 9.02 -20.56 -0.58
CA ILE A 46 9.81 -19.64 0.25
C ILE A 46 11.28 -19.60 -0.16
N GLU A 47 11.85 -20.74 -0.56
CA GLU A 47 13.27 -20.88 -0.87
C GLU A 47 13.67 -19.96 -2.04
N LYS A 48 12.97 -20.11 -3.17
CA LYS A 48 13.18 -19.29 -4.35
C LYS A 48 12.78 -17.83 -4.13
N SER A 49 11.78 -17.58 -3.29
CA SER A 49 11.41 -16.21 -2.92
C SER A 49 12.55 -15.48 -2.21
N ILE A 50 13.22 -16.14 -1.27
CA ILE A 50 14.36 -15.59 -0.53
C ILE A 50 15.58 -15.41 -1.44
N LEU A 51 15.85 -16.38 -2.32
CA LEU A 51 16.92 -16.29 -3.32
C LEU A 51 16.75 -15.05 -4.21
N TRP A 52 15.59 -14.91 -4.87
CA TRP A 52 15.35 -13.81 -5.80
C TRP A 52 15.23 -12.46 -5.11
N LEU A 53 14.69 -12.41 -3.90
CA LEU A 53 14.73 -11.20 -3.09
C LEU A 53 16.18 -10.76 -2.83
N THR A 54 17.02 -11.69 -2.39
CA THR A 54 18.41 -11.39 -2.03
C THR A 54 19.19 -10.89 -3.25
N GLU A 55 19.02 -11.54 -4.40
CA GLU A 55 19.59 -11.14 -5.68
C GLU A 55 19.21 -9.68 -6.03
N LEU A 56 17.92 -9.34 -5.93
CA LEU A 56 17.44 -7.98 -6.19
C LEU A 56 17.95 -6.97 -5.15
N HIS A 57 18.05 -7.36 -3.87
CA HIS A 57 18.55 -6.48 -2.82
C HIS A 57 20.05 -6.19 -3.01
N CYS A 58 20.86 -7.21 -3.32
CA CYS A 58 22.29 -7.05 -3.64
C CYS A 58 22.53 -6.11 -4.84
N SER A 59 21.56 -6.05 -5.75
CA SER A 59 21.55 -5.16 -6.93
C SER A 59 21.13 -3.70 -6.62
N GLY A 60 20.78 -3.39 -5.37
CA GLY A 60 20.33 -2.04 -4.97
C GLY A 60 18.89 -1.69 -5.34
N TYR A 61 18.03 -2.65 -5.70
CA TYR A 61 16.65 -2.38 -6.14
C TYR A 61 15.63 -2.10 -5.03
N ILE A 62 16.04 -1.41 -3.97
CA ILE A 62 15.29 -1.28 -2.71
C ILE A 62 13.89 -0.66 -2.93
N THR A 63 13.80 0.44 -3.66
CA THR A 63 12.50 1.09 -3.97
C THR A 63 11.61 0.22 -4.84
N LEU A 64 12.20 -0.50 -5.80
CA LEU A 64 11.44 -1.40 -6.68
C LEU A 64 10.85 -2.55 -5.86
N ILE A 65 11.67 -3.19 -5.02
CA ILE A 65 11.24 -4.32 -4.19
C ILE A 65 10.11 -3.87 -3.27
N SER A 66 10.30 -2.81 -2.48
CA SER A 66 9.26 -2.32 -1.55
C SER A 66 7.93 -2.02 -2.24
N ASN A 67 7.94 -1.35 -3.40
CA ASN A 67 6.73 -1.10 -4.18
C ASN A 67 6.09 -2.39 -4.71
N LYS A 68 6.89 -3.35 -5.17
CA LYS A 68 6.39 -4.64 -5.66
C LYS A 68 5.78 -5.50 -4.56
N LEU A 69 6.34 -5.48 -3.35
CA LEU A 69 5.79 -6.20 -2.21
C LEU A 69 4.43 -5.63 -1.76
N LEU A 70 4.28 -4.30 -1.74
CA LEU A 70 2.99 -3.66 -1.48
C LEU A 70 1.95 -4.05 -2.54
N LEU A 71 2.32 -3.96 -3.83
CA LEU A 71 1.42 -4.30 -4.92
C LEU A 71 1.04 -5.78 -4.90
N PHE A 72 1.99 -6.66 -4.57
CA PHE A 72 1.74 -8.09 -4.40
C PHE A 72 0.72 -8.33 -3.28
N TYR A 73 0.91 -7.70 -2.12
CA TYR A 73 -0.02 -7.79 -1.00
C TYR A 73 -1.44 -7.40 -1.41
N LEU A 74 -1.61 -6.22 -2.01
CA LEU A 74 -2.93 -5.73 -2.45
C LEU A 74 -3.59 -6.68 -3.45
N LYS A 75 -2.83 -7.22 -4.41
CA LYS A 75 -3.40 -8.05 -5.50
C LYS A 75 -3.68 -9.49 -5.11
N HIS A 76 -2.87 -10.06 -4.24
CA HIS A 76 -2.81 -11.50 -4.03
C HIS A 76 -3.08 -11.95 -2.59
N ILE A 77 -3.17 -11.03 -1.61
CA ILE A 77 -3.47 -11.36 -0.21
C ILE A 77 -4.65 -10.52 0.30
N ASN A 78 -4.56 -9.18 0.21
CA ASN A 78 -5.59 -8.22 0.60
C ASN A 78 -6.36 -8.61 1.88
N LYS A 79 -7.68 -8.78 1.77
CA LYS A 79 -8.59 -9.02 2.89
C LYS A 79 -8.41 -10.36 3.57
N ALA A 80 -7.60 -11.26 2.98
CA ALA A 80 -7.29 -12.54 3.61
C ALA A 80 -6.36 -12.41 4.83
N ASN A 81 -5.59 -11.32 4.93
CA ASN A 81 -4.73 -11.04 6.07
C ASN A 81 -4.51 -9.53 6.22
N LEU A 82 -5.34 -8.89 7.03
CA LEU A 82 -5.26 -7.44 7.27
C LEU A 82 -4.09 -7.04 8.17
N ASN A 83 -3.62 -7.95 9.01
CA ASN A 83 -2.50 -7.73 9.95
C ASN A 83 -1.19 -7.34 9.24
N ILE A 84 -1.08 -7.53 7.93
CA ILE A 84 0.08 -7.17 7.11
C ILE A 84 0.13 -5.66 6.81
N ILE A 85 -1.00 -4.95 6.78
CA ILE A 85 -1.09 -3.52 6.44
C ILE A 85 -0.15 -2.66 7.31
N PRO A 86 -0.27 -2.67 8.66
CA PRO A 86 0.60 -1.87 9.52
C PRO A 86 2.08 -2.26 9.39
N ILE A 87 2.35 -3.54 9.13
CA ILE A 87 3.72 -4.05 8.95
C ILE A 87 4.34 -3.48 7.67
N LEU A 88 3.60 -3.49 6.55
CA LEU A 88 4.04 -2.92 5.28
C LEU A 88 4.21 -1.41 5.36
N LEU A 89 3.29 -0.69 6.00
CA LEU A 89 3.40 0.76 6.19
C LEU A 89 4.67 1.13 6.97
N ARG A 90 4.91 0.48 8.10
CA ARG A 90 6.13 0.69 8.89
C ARG A 90 7.38 0.38 8.08
N PHE A 91 7.38 -0.75 7.39
CA PHE A 91 8.49 -1.18 6.54
C PHE A 91 8.81 -0.17 5.43
N ILE A 92 7.80 0.27 4.67
CA ILE A 92 7.98 1.24 3.57
C ILE A 92 8.48 2.58 4.10
N THR A 93 7.94 3.06 5.22
CA THR A 93 8.38 4.29 5.87
C THR A 93 9.87 4.22 6.24
N GLN A 94 10.31 3.10 6.82
CA GLN A 94 11.70 2.87 7.21
C GLN A 94 12.63 2.76 6.00
N VAL A 95 12.20 2.06 4.95
CA VAL A 95 12.93 1.96 3.68
C VAL A 95 13.15 3.33 3.06
N LYS A 96 12.11 4.17 2.98
CA LYS A 96 12.22 5.53 2.44
C LYS A 96 13.19 6.39 3.23
N HIS A 97 13.12 6.32 4.56
CA HIS A 97 14.06 7.02 5.43
C HIS A 97 15.50 6.57 5.17
N LYS A 98 15.75 5.26 5.03
CA LYS A 98 17.09 4.72 4.74
C LYS A 98 17.61 5.19 3.36
N ILE A 99 16.79 5.10 2.31
CA ILE A 99 17.17 5.51 0.95
C ILE A 99 17.49 7.01 0.88
N LYS A 100 16.74 7.85 1.60
CA LYS A 100 16.98 9.30 1.59
C LYS A 100 18.37 9.66 2.15
N ASN A 101 18.87 8.86 3.09
CA ASN A 101 20.07 9.17 3.88
C ASN A 101 21.31 8.36 3.46
N ASN A 102 21.18 7.43 2.52
CA ASN A 102 22.26 6.50 2.17
C ASN A 102 22.27 6.20 0.67
N ASP A 103 23.44 5.84 0.14
CA ASP A 103 23.55 5.27 -1.19
C ASP A 103 22.78 3.93 -1.28
N PRO A 104 21.92 3.71 -2.30
CA PRO A 104 21.15 2.47 -2.41
C PRO A 104 21.98 1.17 -2.47
N LEU A 105 23.23 1.20 -2.96
CA LEU A 105 24.08 0.01 -2.96
C LEU A 105 24.70 -0.26 -1.59
N SER A 106 25.04 0.78 -0.82
CA SER A 106 25.57 0.59 0.53
C SER A 106 24.55 -0.11 1.45
N LEU A 107 23.27 0.13 1.21
CA LEU A 107 22.15 -0.47 1.95
C LEU A 107 22.03 -2.00 1.80
N ARG A 108 22.71 -2.63 0.83
CA ARG A 108 22.80 -4.11 0.78
C ARG A 108 23.56 -4.71 1.98
N ASN A 109 24.36 -3.88 2.65
CA ASN A 109 25.09 -4.22 3.88
C ASN A 109 24.44 -3.63 5.14
N ASP A 110 23.14 -3.32 5.09
CA ASP A 110 22.35 -2.91 6.25
C ASP A 110 21.59 -4.11 6.85
N GLN A 111 21.98 -4.54 8.06
CA GLN A 111 21.39 -5.74 8.70
C GLN A 111 19.88 -5.59 8.91
N PHE A 112 19.44 -4.38 9.23
CA PHE A 112 18.04 -4.07 9.43
C PHE A 112 17.24 -4.31 8.14
N LEU A 113 17.70 -3.80 6.99
CA LEU A 113 17.03 -4.00 5.70
C LEU A 113 17.05 -5.46 5.27
N ARG A 114 18.18 -6.17 5.43
CA ARG A 114 18.25 -7.62 5.18
C ARG A 114 17.12 -8.32 5.94
N ASN A 115 17.07 -8.14 7.26
CA ASN A 115 16.07 -8.77 8.12
C ASN A 115 14.63 -8.42 7.74
N ASN A 116 14.36 -7.12 7.51
CA ASN A 116 13.00 -6.66 7.23
C ASN A 116 12.48 -7.14 5.87
N PHE A 117 13.30 -7.08 4.81
CA PHE A 117 12.90 -7.61 3.50
C PHE A 117 12.55 -9.11 3.59
N HIS A 118 13.37 -9.90 4.26
CA HIS A 118 13.16 -11.35 4.39
C HIS A 118 11.95 -11.67 5.28
N ASN A 119 11.73 -10.90 6.34
CA ASN A 119 10.54 -11.02 7.19
C ASN A 119 9.27 -10.73 6.38
N ILE A 120 9.24 -9.67 5.56
CA ILE A 120 8.09 -9.38 4.69
C ILE A 120 7.88 -10.50 3.68
N ILE A 121 8.94 -10.99 3.01
CA ILE A 121 8.82 -12.11 2.06
C ILE A 121 8.22 -13.34 2.73
N CYS A 122 8.71 -13.74 3.91
CA CYS A 122 8.15 -14.88 4.63
C CYS A 122 6.66 -14.69 4.92
N ILE A 123 6.26 -13.51 5.42
CA ILE A 123 4.86 -13.21 5.73
C ILE A 123 4.00 -13.31 4.46
N LEU A 124 4.41 -12.70 3.34
CA LEU A 124 3.64 -12.71 2.10
C LEU A 124 3.55 -14.12 1.50
N THR A 125 4.65 -14.88 1.51
CA THR A 125 4.69 -16.24 0.96
C THR A 125 3.79 -17.19 1.75
N PHE A 126 3.79 -17.11 3.08
CA PHE A 126 3.00 -17.99 3.96
C PHE A 126 1.55 -17.54 4.17
N SER A 127 1.19 -16.31 3.78
CA SER A 127 -0.17 -15.81 3.94
C SER A 127 -1.16 -16.49 3.00
N PRO A 128 -2.42 -16.68 3.41
CA PRO A 128 -3.49 -17.10 2.51
C PRO A 128 -3.60 -16.15 1.32
N LYS A 129 -3.84 -16.70 0.13
CA LYS A 129 -3.95 -15.92 -1.09
C LYS A 129 -5.42 -15.60 -1.37
N TYR A 130 -5.70 -14.35 -1.71
CA TYR A 130 -7.01 -13.90 -2.18
C TYR A 130 -6.81 -12.89 -3.30
N LYS A 131 -7.54 -13.07 -4.40
CA LYS A 131 -7.40 -12.24 -5.58
C LYS A 131 -8.21 -10.95 -5.42
N LEU A 132 -7.57 -9.81 -5.63
CA LEU A 132 -8.26 -8.52 -5.59
C LEU A 132 -9.37 -8.46 -6.65
N ILE A 133 -10.49 -7.86 -6.29
CA ILE A 133 -11.58 -7.60 -7.24
C ILE A 133 -11.09 -6.72 -8.38
N LYS A 134 -11.50 -7.05 -9.61
CA LYS A 134 -11.15 -6.29 -10.80
C LYS A 134 -12.17 -5.19 -11.06
N LEU A 135 -11.70 -4.04 -11.56
CA LEU A 135 -12.56 -3.01 -12.10
C LEU A 135 -13.33 -3.56 -13.33
N PRO A 136 -14.67 -3.48 -13.36
CA PRO A 136 -15.46 -3.96 -14.49
C PRO A 136 -15.31 -3.02 -15.69
N ALA A 137 -15.38 -3.55 -16.92
CA ALA A 137 -15.31 -2.70 -18.11
C ALA A 137 -16.52 -1.75 -18.19
N ILE A 138 -16.27 -0.45 -18.46
CA ILE A 138 -17.31 0.56 -18.66
C ILE A 138 -17.44 0.85 -20.15
N LYS A 139 -18.57 0.45 -20.73
CA LYS A 139 -18.94 0.78 -22.11
C LYS A 139 -19.42 2.24 -22.21
N PRO A 140 -19.28 2.89 -23.39
CA PRO A 140 -19.73 4.28 -23.59
C PRO A 140 -21.21 4.51 -23.28
N GLU A 141 -22.07 3.51 -23.53
CA GLU A 141 -23.51 3.57 -23.24
C GLU A 141 -23.82 3.81 -21.76
N PHE A 142 -22.96 3.38 -20.83
CA PHE A 142 -23.17 3.57 -19.40
C PHE A 142 -22.91 5.01 -18.94
N PHE A 143 -22.44 5.92 -19.79
CA PHE A 143 -22.40 7.35 -19.43
C PHE A 143 -23.78 8.01 -19.51
N ASN A 144 -24.76 7.36 -20.15
CA ASN A 144 -26.16 7.75 -20.02
C ASN A 144 -26.75 7.11 -18.75
N MET A 145 -27.13 7.93 -17.77
CA MET A 145 -27.63 7.44 -16.47
C MET A 145 -28.88 6.57 -16.58
N LYS A 146 -29.71 6.75 -17.62
CA LYS A 146 -30.87 5.87 -17.88
C LYS A 146 -30.48 4.40 -18.05
N ASN A 147 -29.28 4.15 -18.58
CA ASN A 147 -28.77 2.79 -18.78
C ASN A 147 -28.24 2.14 -17.48
N ASN A 148 -28.24 2.88 -16.36
CA ASN A 148 -27.79 2.41 -15.05
C ASN A 148 -28.90 2.46 -13.99
N GLU A 149 -30.17 2.63 -14.36
CA GLU A 149 -31.29 2.73 -13.42
C GLU A 149 -31.34 1.53 -12.46
N ASN A 150 -30.99 0.33 -12.93
CA ASN A 150 -30.92 -0.89 -12.13
C ASN A 150 -29.75 -0.95 -11.12
N ARG A 151 -28.81 -0.01 -11.17
CA ARG A 151 -27.65 0.11 -10.27
C ARG A 151 -27.77 1.27 -9.30
N ILE A 152 -28.75 2.14 -9.51
CA ILE A 152 -29.05 3.28 -8.65
C ILE A 152 -29.86 2.76 -7.47
N LEU A 153 -29.27 2.83 -6.29
CA LEU A 153 -29.84 2.42 -5.01
C LEU A 153 -30.29 3.64 -4.21
N SER A 154 -29.63 4.79 -4.39
CA SER A 154 -29.89 5.98 -3.58
C SER A 154 -31.27 6.57 -3.92
N PRO A 155 -32.17 6.72 -2.94
CA PRO A 155 -33.49 7.31 -3.19
C PRO A 155 -33.42 8.82 -3.46
N ASN A 156 -32.40 9.49 -2.91
CA ASN A 156 -32.12 10.91 -3.08
C ASN A 156 -30.61 11.18 -2.88
N LEU A 157 -30.20 12.44 -3.03
CA LEU A 157 -28.80 12.86 -2.92
C LEU A 157 -28.46 13.49 -1.55
N ASP A 158 -29.37 13.40 -0.58
CA ASP A 158 -29.18 14.08 0.71
C ASP A 158 -28.00 13.51 1.49
N GLY A 159 -27.75 12.21 1.35
CA GLY A 159 -26.63 11.53 2.00
C GLY A 159 -25.26 12.00 1.52
N ILE A 160 -25.12 12.38 0.24
CA ILE A 160 -23.82 12.77 -0.35
C ILE A 160 -23.51 14.26 -0.16
N ASN A 161 -24.54 15.10 0.06
CA ASN A 161 -24.40 16.54 0.21
C ASN A 161 -23.32 17.00 1.22
N PRO A 162 -23.13 16.37 2.40
CA PRO A 162 -22.08 16.78 3.34
C PRO A 162 -20.65 16.66 2.79
N PHE A 163 -20.44 15.86 1.75
CA PHE A 163 -19.12 15.61 1.16
C PHE A 163 -18.84 16.44 -0.09
N ILE A 164 -19.88 16.99 -0.72
CA ILE A 164 -19.81 17.73 -1.98
C ILE A 164 -19.77 19.23 -1.70
N LYS A 165 -18.86 19.92 -2.38
CA LYS A 165 -18.73 21.38 -2.36
C LYS A 165 -19.22 21.97 -3.69
N ASN A 166 -19.65 23.23 -3.67
CA ASN A 166 -20.30 23.88 -4.81
C ASN A 166 -19.52 23.86 -6.14
N ALA A 167 -18.18 23.80 -6.08
CA ALA A 167 -17.31 23.79 -7.25
C ALA A 167 -16.83 22.39 -7.65
N ASP A 168 -17.29 21.33 -6.98
CA ASP A 168 -17.02 19.96 -7.43
C ASP A 168 -17.78 19.64 -8.71
N ASP A 169 -17.24 18.73 -9.52
CA ASP A 169 -17.88 18.31 -10.76
C ASP A 169 -19.25 17.64 -10.46
N LYS A 170 -20.30 18.09 -11.13
CA LYS A 170 -21.66 17.57 -10.87
C LYS A 170 -21.82 16.12 -11.33
N ASN A 171 -21.02 15.66 -12.30
CA ASN A 171 -21.13 14.32 -12.88
C ASN A 171 -20.60 13.22 -11.95
N ILE A 172 -19.79 13.56 -10.95
CA ILE A 172 -19.33 12.59 -9.95
C ILE A 172 -20.30 12.40 -8.78
N ILE A 173 -21.31 13.29 -8.62
CA ILE A 173 -22.22 13.27 -7.47
C ILE A 173 -23.01 11.96 -7.39
N ILE A 174 -23.65 11.55 -8.50
CA ILE A 174 -24.43 10.30 -8.54
C ILE A 174 -23.53 9.08 -8.28
N PRO A 175 -22.40 8.87 -9.01
CA PRO A 175 -21.49 7.78 -8.71
C PRO A 175 -21.00 7.74 -7.25
N LEU A 176 -20.69 8.90 -6.66
CA LEU A 176 -20.24 8.97 -5.27
C LEU A 176 -21.38 8.68 -4.27
N ALA A 177 -22.60 9.15 -4.55
CA ALA A 177 -23.78 8.82 -3.75
C ALA A 177 -24.04 7.31 -3.76
N GLU A 178 -23.90 6.66 -4.91
CA GLU A 178 -24.06 5.21 -5.01
C GLU A 178 -22.96 4.44 -4.28
N ILE A 179 -21.69 4.87 -4.36
CA ILE A 179 -20.62 4.28 -3.56
C ILE A 179 -20.94 4.41 -2.06
N LEU A 180 -21.39 5.59 -1.64
CA LEU A 180 -21.82 5.86 -0.27
C LEU A 180 -22.96 4.93 0.17
N GLU A 181 -23.99 4.74 -0.64
CA GLU A 181 -25.13 3.88 -0.30
C GLU A 181 -24.73 2.41 -0.13
N ASN A 182 -23.82 1.92 -0.99
CA ASN A 182 -23.26 0.57 -0.89
C ASN A 182 -22.39 0.36 0.36
N ILE A 183 -21.79 1.44 0.88
CA ILE A 183 -20.98 1.44 2.11
C ILE A 183 -21.86 1.53 3.35
N LYS A 184 -22.85 2.44 3.33
CA LYS A 184 -23.70 2.78 4.47
C LYS A 184 -24.62 1.63 4.89
N ASN A 185 -25.08 0.82 3.94
CA ASN A 185 -26.04 -0.25 4.18
C ASN A 185 -25.37 -1.63 4.04
N PRO A 186 -24.83 -2.19 5.14
CA PRO A 186 -24.26 -3.53 5.12
C PRO A 186 -25.34 -4.58 4.81
N GLY A 187 -24.99 -5.59 4.02
CA GLY A 187 -25.91 -6.70 3.68
C GLY A 187 -26.69 -6.51 2.39
N LEU A 188 -26.55 -5.38 1.71
CA LEU A 188 -27.04 -5.22 0.34
C LEU A 188 -26.38 -6.27 -0.59
N SER A 189 -27.19 -6.83 -1.49
CA SER A 189 -26.68 -7.78 -2.47
C SER A 189 -25.81 -7.06 -3.49
N LYS A 190 -24.64 -7.63 -3.80
CA LYS A 190 -23.68 -7.12 -4.77
C LYS A 190 -23.11 -5.73 -4.45
N SER A 191 -23.05 -5.34 -3.17
CA SER A 191 -22.58 -4.00 -2.77
C SER A 191 -21.18 -3.69 -3.30
N ILE A 192 -20.27 -4.64 -3.17
CA ILE A 192 -18.88 -4.44 -3.62
C ILE A 192 -18.81 -4.30 -5.14
N GLU A 193 -19.55 -5.12 -5.89
CA GLU A 193 -19.59 -5.04 -7.35
C GLU A 193 -20.17 -3.71 -7.83
N ASN A 194 -21.21 -3.21 -7.15
CA ASN A 194 -21.82 -1.93 -7.49
C ASN A 194 -20.90 -0.75 -7.13
N ALA A 195 -20.29 -0.75 -5.94
CA ALA A 195 -19.32 0.27 -5.55
C ALA A 195 -18.10 0.31 -6.50
N VAL A 196 -17.57 -0.86 -6.87
CA VAL A 196 -16.43 -0.96 -7.80
C VAL A 196 -16.83 -0.57 -9.23
N PHE A 197 -18.08 -0.81 -9.64
CA PHE A 197 -18.61 -0.29 -10.90
C PHE A 197 -18.60 1.24 -10.93
N TRP A 198 -19.18 1.89 -9.93
CA TRP A 198 -19.25 3.35 -9.87
C TRP A 198 -17.87 4.00 -9.70
N LEU A 199 -16.96 3.37 -8.95
CA LEU A 199 -15.57 3.80 -8.89
C LEU A 199 -14.93 3.78 -10.28
N ASN A 200 -15.09 2.68 -11.04
CA ASN A 200 -14.52 2.62 -12.38
C ASN A 200 -15.23 3.56 -13.35
N TRP A 201 -16.53 3.80 -13.18
CA TRP A 201 -17.28 4.79 -13.94
C TRP A 201 -16.62 6.17 -13.83
N ILE A 202 -16.31 6.63 -12.61
CA ILE A 202 -15.63 7.91 -12.37
C ILE A 202 -14.24 7.93 -13.02
N LEU A 203 -13.47 6.84 -12.89
CA LEU A 203 -12.12 6.74 -13.47
C LEU A 203 -12.13 6.81 -15.01
N ILE A 204 -13.09 6.16 -15.67
CA ILE A 204 -13.20 6.22 -17.13
C ILE A 204 -13.78 7.56 -17.57
N TYR A 205 -14.73 8.12 -16.82
CA TYR A 205 -15.27 9.46 -17.06
C TYR A 205 -14.14 10.51 -17.03
N GLU A 206 -13.33 10.50 -15.99
CA GLU A 206 -12.15 11.35 -15.85
C GLU A 206 -11.19 11.23 -17.05
N LYS A 207 -10.90 9.99 -17.45
CA LYS A 207 -10.01 9.72 -18.57
C LYS A 207 -10.55 10.29 -19.88
N ASN A 208 -11.84 10.12 -20.15
CA ASN A 208 -12.44 10.45 -21.44
C ASN A 208 -12.82 11.94 -21.58
N PHE A 209 -13.25 12.57 -20.49
CA PHE A 209 -13.84 13.92 -20.54
C PHE A 209 -13.00 14.99 -19.83
N HIS A 210 -12.01 14.60 -19.02
CA HIS A 210 -11.18 15.54 -18.25
C HIS A 210 -9.68 15.33 -18.47
N ASN A 211 -9.28 14.74 -19.60
CA ASN A 211 -7.88 14.46 -19.94
C ASN A 211 -7.12 13.72 -18.81
N GLY A 212 -7.82 12.85 -18.07
CA GLY A 212 -7.24 12.08 -16.98
C GLY A 212 -7.17 12.79 -15.62
N TYR A 213 -7.81 13.96 -15.44
CA TYR A 213 -7.88 14.62 -14.14
C TYR A 213 -9.12 15.50 -13.92
N ILE A 214 -10.06 15.04 -13.08
CA ILE A 214 -11.20 15.85 -12.63
C ILE A 214 -10.71 16.82 -11.54
N MET A 215 -10.89 18.12 -11.77
CA MET A 215 -10.58 19.14 -10.76
C MET A 215 -11.77 19.33 -9.84
N CYS A 216 -11.65 18.85 -8.60
CA CYS A 216 -12.62 19.11 -7.54
C CYS A 216 -12.20 20.35 -6.72
N THR A 217 -13.02 20.73 -5.76
CA THR A 217 -12.66 21.72 -4.76
C THR A 217 -11.52 21.20 -3.89
N THR A 218 -10.55 22.08 -3.59
CA THR A 218 -9.41 21.75 -2.73
C THR A 218 -9.85 21.22 -1.37
N ARG A 219 -9.24 20.11 -0.96
CA ARG A 219 -9.36 19.46 0.33
C ARG A 219 -7.96 19.32 0.92
N THR A 220 -7.71 20.01 2.02
CA THR A 220 -6.37 20.04 2.63
C THR A 220 -6.02 18.66 3.16
N GLN A 221 -4.94 18.09 2.63
CA GLN A 221 -4.39 16.82 3.09
C GLN A 221 -2.97 17.06 3.59
N THR A 222 -2.67 16.59 4.80
CA THR A 222 -1.29 16.63 5.30
C THR A 222 -0.42 15.75 4.40
N ASP A 223 0.81 16.20 4.12
CA ASP A 223 1.84 15.43 3.42
C ASP A 223 1.54 15.15 1.93
N VAL A 224 0.54 15.83 1.35
CA VAL A 224 0.26 15.82 -0.08
C VAL A 224 0.58 17.20 -0.66
N ASN A 225 1.21 17.23 -1.83
CA ASN A 225 1.45 18.49 -2.53
C ASN A 225 0.12 19.19 -2.83
N SER A 226 0.00 20.48 -2.51
CA SER A 226 -1.23 21.27 -2.71
C SER A 226 -1.75 21.21 -4.15
N LYS A 227 -0.89 21.00 -5.15
CA LYS A 227 -1.27 20.80 -6.56
C LYS A 227 -2.13 19.56 -6.83
N PHE A 228 -2.19 18.62 -5.89
CA PHE A 228 -2.97 17.39 -6.00
C PHE A 228 -4.11 17.31 -4.99
N SER A 229 -4.34 18.35 -4.19
CA SER A 229 -5.36 18.43 -3.14
C SER A 229 -6.81 18.53 -3.67
N ASN A 230 -6.97 18.55 -4.99
CA ASN A 230 -8.24 18.69 -5.71
C ASN A 230 -8.66 17.42 -6.47
N ASP A 231 -8.12 16.25 -6.12
CA ASP A 231 -8.55 14.98 -6.71
C ASP A 231 -9.88 14.49 -6.10
N PHE A 232 -10.73 13.85 -6.90
CA PHE A 232 -12.01 13.32 -6.43
C PHE A 232 -11.85 12.22 -5.38
N THR A 233 -10.70 11.53 -5.37
CA THR A 233 -10.45 10.44 -4.42
C THR A 233 -10.37 10.93 -2.98
N TRP A 234 -10.12 12.22 -2.73
CA TRP A 234 -10.21 12.80 -1.39
C TRP A 234 -11.64 12.77 -0.85
N ILE A 235 -12.64 12.93 -1.73
CA ILE A 235 -14.06 12.79 -1.36
C ILE A 235 -14.35 11.35 -0.94
N LEU A 236 -13.80 10.38 -1.67
CA LEU A 236 -13.93 8.96 -1.30
C LEU A 236 -13.35 8.67 0.08
N TRP A 237 -12.16 9.21 0.38
CA TRP A 237 -11.56 9.05 1.70
C TRP A 237 -12.38 9.72 2.82
N ASP A 238 -12.93 10.92 2.57
CA ASP A 238 -13.83 11.58 3.52
C ASP A 238 -15.06 10.70 3.81
N ILE A 239 -15.65 10.08 2.76
CA ILE A 239 -16.75 9.10 2.91
C ILE A 239 -16.29 7.89 3.71
N PHE A 240 -15.13 7.30 3.40
CA PHE A 240 -14.64 6.11 4.07
C PHE A 240 -14.44 6.34 5.57
N PHE A 241 -13.81 7.45 5.95
CA PHE A 241 -13.59 7.79 7.36
C PHE A 241 -14.88 8.17 8.10
N LYS A 242 -15.92 8.64 7.40
CA LYS A 242 -17.20 8.93 8.03
C LYS A 242 -17.99 7.67 8.38
N TYR A 243 -17.84 6.60 7.59
CA TYR A 243 -18.69 5.40 7.68
C TYR A 243 -17.93 4.13 8.11
N SER A 244 -16.66 4.25 8.48
CA SER A 244 -15.88 3.12 8.99
C SER A 244 -14.84 3.56 10.00
N ASP A 245 -14.90 2.95 11.18
CA ASP A 245 -13.89 3.06 12.23
C ASP A 245 -12.86 1.92 12.14
N ASN A 246 -12.72 1.28 10.98
CA ASN A 246 -11.81 0.15 10.84
C ASN A 246 -10.35 0.60 11.09
N PRO A 247 -9.60 -0.08 11.97
CA PRO A 247 -8.27 0.37 12.41
C PRO A 247 -7.22 0.37 11.29
N TYR A 248 -7.45 -0.35 10.18
CA TYR A 248 -6.54 -0.40 9.05
C TYR A 248 -6.74 0.74 8.04
N LEU A 249 -7.86 1.46 8.11
CA LEU A 249 -8.20 2.52 7.17
C LEU A 249 -7.21 3.71 7.22
N PRO A 250 -6.78 4.20 8.40
CA PRO A 250 -5.73 5.23 8.48
C PRO A 250 -4.39 4.81 7.87
N ASP A 251 -4.01 3.54 8.03
CA ASP A 251 -2.77 3.02 7.47
C ASP A 251 -2.83 2.95 5.93
N LEU A 252 -3.94 2.45 5.39
CA LEU A 252 -4.20 2.45 3.94
C LEU A 252 -4.22 3.87 3.38
N PHE A 253 -4.82 4.81 4.10
CA PHE A 253 -4.82 6.21 3.70
C PHE A 253 -3.41 6.80 3.67
N THR A 254 -2.58 6.48 4.67
CA THR A 254 -1.17 6.90 4.69
C THR A 254 -0.41 6.34 3.50
N LEU A 255 -0.59 5.05 3.18
CA LEU A 255 -0.03 4.42 1.98
C LEU A 255 -0.56 5.04 0.68
N TYR A 256 -1.81 5.50 0.67
CA TYR A 256 -2.41 6.17 -0.47
C TYR A 256 -1.81 7.55 -0.71
N LYS A 257 -1.71 8.38 0.34
CA LYS A 257 -1.12 9.73 0.27
C LYS A 257 0.35 9.72 -0.14
N ASP A 258 1.07 8.68 0.26
CA ASP A 258 2.51 8.56 0.07
C ASP A 258 2.96 8.72 -1.40
N ASP A 259 3.76 9.75 -1.70
CA ASP A 259 4.16 10.18 -3.05
C ASP A 259 2.99 10.27 -4.06
N PHE A 260 1.80 10.70 -3.62
CA PHE A 260 0.64 10.82 -4.51
C PHE A 260 0.90 11.82 -5.65
N LYS A 261 0.70 11.36 -6.89
CA LYS A 261 0.82 12.13 -8.12
C LYS A 261 -0.29 11.72 -9.09
N LYS A 262 -0.73 12.62 -9.96
CA LYS A 262 -1.74 12.30 -11.00
C LYS A 262 -1.36 11.05 -11.81
N ALA A 263 -0.09 10.91 -12.17
CA ALA A 263 0.43 9.79 -12.96
C ALA A 263 0.38 8.43 -12.24
N ASN A 264 0.44 8.40 -10.91
CA ASN A 264 0.42 7.14 -10.15
C ASN A 264 -0.93 6.81 -9.52
N LYS A 265 -1.95 7.69 -9.67
CA LYS A 265 -3.31 7.45 -9.18
C LYS A 265 -3.83 6.07 -9.56
N ARG A 266 -3.68 5.68 -10.83
CA ARG A 266 -4.14 4.38 -11.32
C ARG A 266 -3.50 3.19 -10.58
N GLN A 267 -2.24 3.30 -10.18
CA GLN A 267 -1.53 2.26 -9.42
C GLN A 267 -2.00 2.22 -7.96
N LYS A 268 -2.51 3.34 -7.44
CA LYS A 268 -3.03 3.47 -6.08
C LYS A 268 -4.51 3.10 -5.96
N ILE A 269 -5.23 2.85 -7.05
CA ILE A 269 -6.63 2.39 -7.02
C ILE A 269 -6.77 1.05 -6.28
N ASP A 270 -5.75 0.19 -6.34
CA ASP A 270 -5.75 -1.07 -5.59
C ASP A 270 -5.89 -0.84 -4.06
N ILE A 271 -5.42 0.32 -3.55
CA ILE A 271 -5.59 0.72 -2.15
C ILE A 271 -7.04 1.16 -1.87
N ILE A 272 -7.67 1.88 -2.79
CA ILE A 272 -9.11 2.25 -2.67
C ILE A 272 -9.98 1.00 -2.73
N LEU A 273 -9.67 0.05 -3.62
CA LEU A 273 -10.36 -1.25 -3.68
C LEU A 273 -10.19 -2.02 -2.37
N MET A 274 -9.01 -1.97 -1.77
CA MET A 274 -8.77 -2.57 -0.46
C MET A 274 -9.62 -1.90 0.63
N ALA A 275 -9.71 -0.57 0.65
CA ALA A 275 -10.58 0.15 1.58
C ALA A 275 -12.05 -0.24 1.41
N LEU A 276 -12.56 -0.28 0.17
CA LEU A 276 -13.93 -0.75 -0.11
C LEU A 276 -14.16 -2.18 0.38
N LEU A 277 -13.22 -3.10 0.17
CA LEU A 277 -13.33 -4.48 0.64
C LEU A 277 -13.39 -4.58 2.16
N ILE A 278 -12.62 -3.76 2.88
CA ILE A 278 -12.61 -3.72 4.34
C ILE A 278 -13.94 -3.16 4.88
N ILE A 279 -14.44 -2.09 4.27
CA ILE A 279 -15.63 -1.38 4.74
C ILE A 279 -16.90 -2.19 4.45
N ILE A 280 -17.05 -2.67 3.22
CA ILE A 280 -18.24 -3.43 2.81
C ILE A 280 -18.22 -4.85 3.38
N ASP A 281 -17.02 -5.41 3.55
CA ASP A 281 -16.79 -6.78 4.02
C ASP A 281 -17.67 -7.81 3.28
N PRO A 282 -17.52 -7.93 1.95
CA PRO A 282 -18.37 -8.82 1.15
C PRO A 282 -18.04 -10.28 1.47
N LEU A 283 -19.00 -11.19 1.25
CA LEU A 283 -18.78 -12.62 1.46
C LEU A 283 -17.63 -13.18 0.58
N PRO A 284 -16.82 -14.13 1.07
CA PRO A 284 -16.74 -14.56 2.47
C PRO A 284 -16.23 -13.43 3.37
N LYS A 285 -16.84 -13.31 4.56
CA LYS A 285 -16.49 -12.29 5.55
C LYS A 285 -15.01 -12.34 5.90
N ILE A 286 -14.45 -11.18 6.20
CA ILE A 286 -13.10 -11.03 6.73
C ILE A 286 -13.06 -11.80 8.06
N LYS A 287 -12.10 -12.73 8.15
CA LYS A 287 -11.82 -13.45 9.38
C LYS A 287 -10.65 -12.78 10.06
N ASP A 288 -10.68 -12.73 11.38
CA ASP A 288 -9.47 -12.47 12.13
C ASP A 288 -8.54 -13.67 11.94
N THR A 289 -7.39 -13.42 11.31
CA THR A 289 -6.42 -14.46 10.97
C THR A 289 -5.11 -14.15 11.65
N GLU A 290 -4.48 -15.17 12.22
CA GLU A 290 -3.10 -15.06 12.68
C GLU A 290 -2.21 -14.56 11.52
N LEU A 291 -1.20 -13.75 11.85
CA LEU A 291 -0.29 -13.20 10.84
C LEU A 291 0.34 -14.29 9.98
N ILE A 292 0.84 -15.36 10.61
CA ILE A 292 1.33 -16.60 10.03
C ILE A 292 1.20 -17.72 11.08
N SER A 293 1.08 -18.98 10.65
CA SER A 293 1.00 -20.12 11.56
C SER A 293 2.28 -20.28 12.42
N PRO A 294 2.20 -20.95 13.58
CA PRO A 294 3.37 -21.22 14.43
C PRO A 294 4.50 -21.97 13.72
N GLU A 295 4.16 -22.91 12.82
CA GLU A 295 5.13 -23.63 12.00
C GLU A 295 5.87 -22.68 11.04
N HIS A 296 5.13 -21.86 10.31
CA HIS A 296 5.70 -20.85 9.42
C HIS A 296 6.54 -19.81 10.18
N TYR A 297 6.17 -19.49 11.43
CA TYR A 297 6.96 -18.63 12.29
C TYR A 297 8.34 -19.23 12.63
N ARG A 298 8.41 -20.54 12.89
CA ARG A 298 9.69 -21.25 13.09
C ARG A 298 10.55 -21.19 11.84
N THR A 299 9.97 -21.46 10.67
CA THR A 299 10.68 -21.37 9.39
C THR A 299 11.20 -19.97 9.11
N LYS A 300 10.38 -18.94 9.33
CA LYS A 300 10.78 -17.52 9.22
C LYS A 300 11.96 -17.19 10.14
N THR A 301 11.94 -17.69 11.37
CA THR A 301 13.01 -17.46 12.36
C THR A 301 14.32 -18.10 11.89
N LYS A 302 14.28 -19.33 11.38
CA LYS A 302 15.44 -20.01 10.79
C LYS A 302 16.02 -19.23 9.59
N ILE A 303 15.17 -18.72 8.71
CA ILE A 303 15.59 -17.90 7.56
C ILE A 303 16.26 -16.61 8.04
N THR A 304 15.64 -15.90 8.99
CA THR A 304 16.16 -14.63 9.51
C THR A 304 17.51 -14.82 10.22
N ALA A 305 17.67 -15.92 10.96
CA ALA A 305 18.93 -16.25 11.63
C ALA A 305 20.08 -16.56 10.64
N ASN A 306 19.76 -17.15 9.49
CA ASN A 306 20.74 -17.56 8.49
C ASN A 306 20.91 -16.57 7.32
N ILE A 307 20.25 -15.42 7.40
CA ILE A 307 20.16 -14.47 6.29
C ILE A 307 21.52 -14.07 5.73
N ASN A 308 22.51 -13.83 6.58
CA ASN A 308 23.82 -13.38 6.14
C ASN A 308 24.57 -14.43 5.31
N TYR A 309 24.32 -15.72 5.56
CA TYR A 309 24.84 -16.78 4.70
C TYR A 309 24.20 -16.76 3.31
N GLN A 310 22.93 -16.38 3.19
CA GLN A 310 22.28 -16.22 1.88
C GLN A 310 22.93 -15.11 1.05
N TYR A 311 23.29 -13.99 1.69
CA TYR A 311 24.02 -12.91 1.03
C TYR A 311 25.44 -13.31 0.63
N LEU A 312 26.12 -14.10 1.47
CA LEU A 312 27.44 -14.65 1.17
C LEU A 312 27.40 -15.58 -0.04
N ASP A 313 26.43 -16.50 -0.07
CA ASP A 313 26.22 -17.43 -1.18
C ASP A 313 25.99 -16.70 -2.52
N ILE A 314 25.14 -15.67 -2.53
CA ILE A 314 24.94 -14.81 -3.71
C ILE A 314 26.20 -14.05 -4.10
N SER A 315 27.03 -13.64 -3.12
CA SER A 315 28.30 -13.00 -3.39
C SER A 315 29.36 -13.96 -3.93
N ASN A 316 29.29 -15.25 -3.59
CA ASN A 316 30.21 -16.29 -4.09
C ASN A 316 29.80 -16.81 -5.47
N ASN A 317 28.49 -16.88 -5.76
CA ASN A 317 27.91 -17.31 -7.03
C ASN A 317 28.13 -16.33 -8.20
N ARG A 318 29.10 -15.40 -8.09
CA ARG A 318 29.48 -14.49 -9.18
C ARG A 318 29.83 -15.32 -10.41
N ALA A 319 29.00 -15.22 -11.44
CA ALA A 319 29.25 -15.85 -12.74
C ALA A 319 30.66 -15.48 -13.22
N SER A 320 31.57 -16.46 -13.11
CA SER A 320 32.88 -16.53 -13.76
C SER A 320 33.54 -15.17 -14.04
N ASP A 321 33.98 -14.46 -13.00
CA ASP A 321 35.17 -13.62 -13.10
C ASP A 321 35.69 -13.25 -11.70
N GLN A 322 36.94 -13.69 -11.48
CA GLN A 322 37.90 -13.31 -10.43
C GLN A 322 37.81 -14.00 -9.05
N SER A 323 38.80 -14.88 -8.88
CA SER A 323 39.41 -15.41 -7.64
C SER A 323 38.62 -16.42 -6.80
N LYS A 324 38.92 -17.69 -7.09
CA LYS A 324 39.03 -18.74 -6.06
C LYS A 324 40.05 -18.29 -5.01
N LEU A 325 39.58 -17.87 -3.85
CA LEU A 325 40.39 -17.79 -2.63
C LEU A 325 39.52 -18.30 -1.49
N TYR A 326 39.52 -19.62 -1.29
CA TYR A 326 39.00 -20.21 -0.07
C TYR A 326 40.13 -21.01 0.59
N ASN A 327 40.61 -20.48 1.72
CA ASN A 327 41.58 -21.11 2.59
C ASN A 327 40.95 -22.37 3.21
N ASN A 328 41.61 -23.51 2.97
CA ASN A 328 41.34 -24.77 3.64
C ASN A 328 41.73 -24.65 5.12
N ASN A 329 40.75 -24.69 6.02
CA ASN A 329 40.88 -25.35 7.32
C ASN A 329 39.48 -25.67 7.89
N LEU A 330 39.23 -26.98 8.00
CA LEU A 330 37.94 -27.61 8.29
C LEU A 330 37.42 -27.37 9.72
N LYS A 331 36.13 -26.99 9.84
CA LYS A 331 35.25 -27.29 10.98
C LYS A 331 33.87 -27.69 10.44
N LYS A 332 33.15 -28.56 11.16
CA LYS A 332 31.89 -29.21 10.77
C LYS A 332 30.96 -28.27 10.00
N LEU A 333 30.43 -28.79 8.89
CA LEU A 333 29.82 -28.04 7.81
C LEU A 333 28.29 -27.91 8.00
N TYR A 334 27.77 -26.68 8.01
CA TYR A 334 26.35 -26.32 7.89
C TYR A 334 26.07 -25.85 6.46
N SER A 335 25.01 -26.37 5.84
CA SER A 335 24.46 -25.80 4.61
C SER A 335 23.32 -24.86 5.02
N PRO A 336 23.40 -23.56 4.72
CA PRO A 336 22.21 -22.70 4.65
C PRO A 336 21.18 -23.48 3.85
N LEU A 337 19.92 -23.49 4.29
CA LEU A 337 18.89 -24.42 3.82
C LEU A 337 18.85 -24.64 2.28
N PHE A 338 19.36 -23.70 1.48
CA PHE A 338 19.33 -23.68 0.01
C PHE A 338 20.67 -23.41 -0.69
N SER A 339 21.82 -23.48 -0.01
CA SER A 339 23.14 -23.34 -0.64
C SER A 339 23.72 -24.72 -0.97
N THR A 340 24.30 -24.84 -2.17
CA THR A 340 25.13 -26.00 -2.55
C THR A 340 26.49 -25.97 -1.85
N GLU A 341 26.89 -24.82 -1.31
CA GLU A 341 28.12 -24.64 -0.54
C GLU A 341 27.90 -24.95 0.94
N LYS A 342 28.91 -25.58 1.53
CA LYS A 342 28.93 -25.98 2.93
C LYS A 342 29.80 -24.99 3.70
N PHE A 343 29.23 -24.33 4.73
CA PHE A 343 29.90 -23.31 5.54
C PHE A 343 30.25 -23.83 6.95
N PRO A 344 31.23 -23.25 7.67
CA PRO A 344 31.55 -23.67 9.04
C PRO A 344 30.37 -23.39 10.00
N ASN A 345 29.93 -24.44 10.71
CA ASN A 345 28.79 -24.46 11.61
C ASN A 345 29.10 -23.68 12.90
N ASN A 346 28.36 -22.61 13.16
CA ASN A 346 28.34 -21.95 14.47
C ASN A 346 27.16 -22.47 15.32
N ASN A 347 27.17 -23.75 15.68
CA ASN A 347 26.38 -24.33 16.78
C ASN A 347 24.93 -23.82 16.94
N ILE A 348 24.22 -23.58 15.83
CA ILE A 348 22.84 -23.07 15.84
C ILE A 348 21.92 -24.09 16.54
N ASP A 349 22.16 -25.38 16.33
CA ASP A 349 21.41 -26.46 16.96
C ASP A 349 21.63 -26.51 18.49
N ILE A 350 22.81 -26.15 18.99
CA ILE A 350 23.07 -26.06 20.44
C ILE A 350 22.36 -24.84 21.05
N VAL A 351 22.23 -23.75 20.30
CA VAL A 351 21.46 -22.57 20.75
C VAL A 351 19.96 -22.89 20.76
N LEU A 352 19.44 -23.55 19.72
CA LEU A 352 18.04 -23.99 19.65
C LEU A 352 17.71 -25.03 20.72
N GLU A 353 18.59 -26.01 20.96
CA GLU A 353 18.45 -26.96 22.05
C GLU A 353 18.49 -26.29 23.43
N LYS A 354 19.28 -25.23 23.63
CA LYS A 354 19.28 -24.45 24.87
C LYS A 354 17.96 -23.69 25.10
N TYR A 355 17.25 -23.35 24.03
CA TYR A 355 15.92 -22.74 24.11
C TYR A 355 14.83 -23.80 24.34
N ASP A 356 14.90 -24.95 23.68
CA ASP A 356 13.96 -26.06 23.90
C ASP A 356 14.12 -26.75 25.27
N LYS A 357 15.33 -26.74 25.84
CA LYS A 357 15.62 -27.31 27.18
C LYS A 357 15.19 -26.41 28.35
N LYS A 358 14.67 -25.20 28.11
CA LYS A 358 14.01 -24.40 29.16
C LYS A 358 12.54 -24.78 29.28
N LYS A 359 12.26 -25.97 29.83
CA LYS A 359 11.00 -26.18 30.55
C LYS A 359 10.93 -25.17 31.70
N PRO A 360 9.75 -24.62 32.05
CA PRO A 360 9.62 -23.84 33.27
C PRO A 360 10.03 -24.74 34.43
N LYS A 361 11.00 -24.31 35.24
CA LYS A 361 11.18 -24.92 36.56
C LYS A 361 9.90 -24.63 37.34
N GLU A 362 9.18 -25.67 37.74
CA GLU A 362 8.19 -25.58 38.80
C GLU A 362 8.87 -24.90 40.00
N LYS A 363 8.41 -23.68 40.30
CA LYS A 363 8.84 -23.00 41.52
C LYS A 363 8.14 -23.69 42.67
N ASN A 364 8.89 -24.50 43.40
CA ASN A 364 8.53 -24.89 44.76
C ASN A 364 8.20 -23.63 45.56
N GLU A 365 7.02 -23.67 46.19
CA GLU A 365 6.48 -22.68 47.09
C GLU A 365 7.51 -22.27 48.14
N LYS A 366 7.89 -20.99 48.12
CA LYS A 366 8.48 -20.32 49.29
C LYS A 366 7.84 -18.94 49.45
N LYS A 367 6.86 -18.91 50.35
CA LYS A 367 6.30 -17.82 51.17
C LYS A 367 6.32 -16.42 50.55
N GLU A 368 5.13 -16.01 50.13
CA GLU A 368 4.75 -14.65 49.78
C GLU A 368 5.12 -13.66 50.89
N LYS A 369 5.85 -12.60 50.52
CA LYS A 369 5.71 -11.31 51.19
C LYS A 369 4.73 -10.50 50.35
N ASN A 370 3.57 -10.19 50.93
CA ASN A 370 2.54 -9.34 50.36
C ASN A 370 3.15 -8.03 49.83
N ILE A 371 3.06 -7.85 48.52
CA ILE A 371 3.16 -6.54 47.89
C ILE A 371 1.74 -6.16 47.53
N ASP A 372 1.25 -5.12 48.17
CA ASP A 372 -0.12 -4.59 48.06
C ASP A 372 -0.37 -4.04 46.64
N ILE A 373 -1.15 -4.79 45.85
CA ILE A 373 -1.41 -4.53 44.42
C ILE A 373 -2.32 -3.29 44.24
N ASP A 374 -3.06 -2.89 45.27
CA ASP A 374 -3.95 -1.71 45.23
C ASP A 374 -3.19 -0.38 45.21
N LYS A 375 -1.90 -0.39 45.57
CA LYS A 375 -1.03 0.79 45.49
C LYS A 375 -0.48 1.04 44.09
N ILE A 376 -0.36 0.01 43.26
CA ILE A 376 0.18 0.11 41.89
C ILE A 376 -0.90 0.56 40.90
N TYR A 377 -2.17 0.19 41.12
CA TYR A 377 -3.29 0.63 40.27
C TYR A 377 -3.60 2.12 40.41
N ASN A 378 -3.31 2.74 41.56
CA ASN A 378 -3.61 4.16 41.80
C ASN A 378 -2.62 5.16 41.18
N ASP A 379 -1.45 4.72 40.70
CA ASP A 379 -0.46 5.61 40.06
C ASP A 379 -0.52 5.60 38.51
N VAL A 380 -1.18 4.61 37.90
CA VAL A 380 -1.36 4.55 36.44
C VAL A 380 -2.59 5.35 35.98
N ASP A 381 -3.61 5.50 36.83
CA ASP A 381 -4.83 6.27 36.50
C ASP A 381 -4.67 7.80 36.63
N LYS A 382 -3.58 8.30 37.23
CA LYS A 382 -3.27 9.74 37.24
C LYS A 382 -2.68 10.26 35.92
N VAL A 383 -2.23 9.39 35.02
CA VAL A 383 -1.64 9.78 33.72
C VAL A 383 -2.68 9.74 32.58
N ARG A 384 -3.90 9.24 32.82
CA ARG A 384 -4.96 9.11 31.80
C ARG A 384 -6.11 10.12 31.89
N LEU A 385 -6.05 11.09 32.81
CA LEU A 385 -7.00 12.20 32.88
C LEU A 385 -6.37 13.53 32.44
N ILE A 386 -6.06 13.65 31.15
CA ILE A 386 -6.04 14.95 30.46
C ILE A 386 -7.09 14.87 29.35
N LYS A 387 -8.33 15.22 29.71
CA LYS A 387 -9.38 15.57 28.75
C LYS A 387 -8.96 16.86 28.02
N PRO A 388 -9.21 17.01 26.72
CA PRO A 388 -9.19 18.34 26.13
C PRO A 388 -10.36 19.12 26.73
N ILE A 389 -10.04 20.13 27.53
CA ILE A 389 -10.98 21.14 28.00
C ILE A 389 -11.38 21.95 26.77
N ILE A 390 -12.54 21.63 26.18
CA ILE A 390 -13.33 22.59 25.42
C ILE A 390 -13.96 23.50 26.47
N LYS A 391 -13.26 24.59 26.81
CA LYS A 391 -13.89 25.74 27.46
C LYS A 391 -14.40 26.65 26.36
N ASN A 392 -15.72 26.68 26.24
CA ASN A 392 -16.45 27.88 25.87
C ASN A 392 -15.95 29.01 26.78
N ASP A 393 -15.26 29.99 26.21
CA ASP A 393 -15.12 31.36 26.72
C ASP A 393 -14.40 32.21 25.67
N LEU A 394 -15.14 32.62 24.64
CA LEU A 394 -14.82 33.80 23.84
C LEU A 394 -16.13 34.57 23.61
N ASN A 395 -16.69 35.09 24.70
CA ASN A 395 -17.55 36.26 24.66
C ASN A 395 -16.83 37.37 25.45
N ARG A 396 -16.80 38.56 24.86
CA ARG A 396 -16.17 39.82 25.31
C ARG A 396 -14.66 39.95 25.09
N VAL A 397 -14.31 40.27 23.84
CA VAL A 397 -13.34 41.33 23.59
C VAL A 397 -14.08 42.42 22.82
N GLU A 398 -14.28 43.55 23.47
CA GLU A 398 -14.76 44.78 22.87
C GLU A 398 -13.75 45.26 21.81
N TYR A 399 -14.15 45.24 20.54
CA TYR A 399 -13.47 46.04 19.53
C TYR A 399 -14.11 47.43 19.54
N LYS A 400 -13.36 48.41 20.04
CA LYS A 400 -13.61 49.82 19.70
C LYS A 400 -13.21 50.02 18.25
N GLU A 401 -14.17 49.99 17.34
CA GLU A 401 -13.98 50.46 15.97
C GLU A 401 -13.89 52.00 15.98
N GLN A 402 -12.71 52.52 15.62
CA GLN A 402 -12.58 53.90 15.13
C GLN A 402 -12.74 53.88 13.60
N PRO A 403 -13.54 54.79 13.01
CA PRO A 403 -13.89 54.73 11.60
C PRO A 403 -12.75 55.26 10.73
N VAL A 404 -12.22 54.40 9.85
CA VAL A 404 -11.37 54.84 8.74
C VAL A 404 -12.25 55.05 7.51
N LYS A 405 -12.38 56.32 7.13
CA LYS A 405 -13.03 56.81 5.91
C LYS A 405 -12.43 56.12 4.68
N GLN A 406 -13.25 55.43 3.89
CA GLN A 406 -12.93 55.11 2.50
C GLN A 406 -13.92 55.80 1.57
N LYS A 407 -13.33 56.48 0.58
CA LYS A 407 -13.95 57.32 -0.43
C LYS A 407 -14.76 56.46 -1.40
N GLU A 408 -15.99 56.87 -1.64
CA GLU A 408 -16.84 56.38 -2.72
C GLU A 408 -16.31 56.88 -4.08
N HIS A 409 -16.31 56.01 -5.08
CA HIS A 409 -16.70 56.40 -6.44
C HIS A 409 -17.26 55.19 -7.22
N PRO A 410 -18.20 55.42 -8.16
CA PRO A 410 -19.27 54.49 -8.45
C PRO A 410 -19.03 53.74 -9.77
N TYR A 411 -19.41 52.46 -9.84
CA TYR A 411 -19.61 51.79 -11.13
C TYR A 411 -20.95 51.06 -11.19
N LYS A 412 -21.62 51.33 -12.30
CA LYS A 412 -23.02 51.12 -12.61
C LYS A 412 -23.39 49.65 -12.82
N HIS A 413 -24.58 49.29 -12.34
CA HIS A 413 -25.35 48.11 -12.71
C HIS A 413 -25.59 48.00 -14.22
N LYS A 414 -25.46 46.77 -14.75
CA LYS A 414 -26.30 46.25 -15.84
C LYS A 414 -26.56 44.76 -15.61
N GLU A 415 -27.82 44.41 -15.34
CA GLU A 415 -28.34 43.04 -15.46
C GLU A 415 -28.39 42.59 -16.93
N PRO A 416 -28.41 41.27 -17.18
CA PRO A 416 -29.51 40.78 -18.00
C PRO A 416 -30.11 39.43 -17.56
N GLN A 417 -31.42 39.47 -17.37
CA GLN A 417 -32.49 38.52 -17.71
C GLN A 417 -32.15 37.04 -18.04
N LYS A 418 -32.86 36.17 -17.29
CA LYS A 418 -33.08 34.74 -17.52
C LYS A 418 -33.75 34.48 -18.89
N LYS A 419 -33.23 33.50 -19.64
CA LYS A 419 -34.00 32.69 -20.60
C LYS A 419 -33.67 31.22 -20.43
N THR A 420 -34.68 30.44 -20.10
CA THR A 420 -34.69 28.98 -20.02
C THR A 420 -34.97 28.38 -21.40
N THR A 421 -34.06 27.55 -21.92
CA THR A 421 -34.33 26.60 -23.01
C THR A 421 -33.54 25.30 -22.76
N PRO A 422 -34.16 24.13 -22.95
CA PRO A 422 -33.52 22.83 -22.70
C PRO A 422 -32.53 22.49 -23.83
N PHE A 423 -31.28 22.20 -23.47
CA PHE A 423 -30.25 21.76 -24.42
C PHE A 423 -30.35 20.25 -24.66
N ILE A 424 -30.80 19.87 -25.85
CA ILE A 424 -30.63 18.53 -26.42
C ILE A 424 -29.27 18.51 -27.13
N PHE A 425 -28.33 17.70 -26.65
CA PHE A 425 -27.02 17.55 -27.30
C PHE A 425 -27.06 16.40 -28.33
N LYS A 426 -26.90 16.72 -29.61
CA LYS A 426 -26.61 15.76 -30.68
C LYS A 426 -25.09 15.54 -30.73
N PRO A 427 -24.58 14.30 -30.71
CA PRO A 427 -23.15 14.06 -30.88
C PRO A 427 -22.71 14.34 -32.33
N LYS A 428 -21.67 15.17 -32.51
CA LYS A 428 -20.91 15.27 -33.76
C LYS A 428 -19.94 14.09 -33.82
N PHE A 429 -20.20 13.13 -34.69
CA PHE A 429 -19.21 12.16 -35.12
C PHE A 429 -18.41 12.74 -36.30
N SER A 430 -17.11 12.92 -36.12
CA SER A 430 -16.17 13.14 -37.21
C SER A 430 -15.44 11.82 -37.44
N ILE A 431 -15.81 11.10 -38.50
CA ILE A 431 -15.09 9.92 -38.97
C ILE A 431 -14.01 10.43 -39.93
N ASN A 432 -12.74 10.25 -39.58
CA ASN A 432 -11.64 10.34 -40.53
C ASN A 432 -11.71 9.08 -41.43
N LYS A 433 -12.09 9.29 -42.69
CA LYS A 433 -11.86 8.34 -43.78
C LYS A 433 -10.40 8.50 -44.22
N GLU A 434 -9.57 7.52 -43.90
CA GLU A 434 -8.38 7.23 -44.71
C GLU A 434 -8.66 5.97 -45.53
N ILE A 435 -8.40 6.12 -46.82
CA ILE A 435 -8.68 5.23 -47.93
C ILE A 435 -7.52 4.23 -47.99
N ALA A 436 -7.83 2.93 -47.97
CA ALA A 436 -6.92 1.90 -48.45
C ALA A 436 -7.66 1.10 -49.52
N ASN A 437 -7.22 1.29 -50.76
CA ASN A 437 -7.62 0.53 -51.94
C ASN A 437 -7.38 -0.97 -51.72
N PHE A 438 -8.40 -1.78 -51.99
CA PHE A 438 -8.20 -3.16 -52.42
C PHE A 438 -9.11 -3.41 -53.62
N GLU A 439 -8.44 -3.57 -54.76
CA GLU A 439 -9.03 -3.95 -56.04
C GLU A 439 -9.64 -5.35 -55.94
N ILE A 440 -10.88 -5.45 -56.43
CA ILE A 440 -11.52 -6.72 -56.76
C ILE A 440 -11.08 -7.06 -58.18
N ASN A 441 -10.20 -8.06 -58.32
CA ASN A 441 -10.00 -8.75 -59.59
C ASN A 441 -10.92 -9.97 -59.63
N THR A 442 -12.01 -9.84 -60.37
CA THR A 442 -12.71 -10.96 -61.00
C THR A 442 -11.96 -11.36 -62.27
N ASN A 443 -11.57 -12.63 -62.40
CA ASN A 443 -11.72 -13.42 -63.63
C ASN A 443 -11.19 -14.86 -63.47
N CYS A 444 -12.01 -15.80 -63.95
CA CYS A 444 -11.83 -17.24 -64.17
C CYS A 444 -11.87 -18.17 -62.96
#